data_AF-A0A453IGY0-F1
#
_entry.id   AF-A0A453IGY0-F1
#
_cell.length_a   1.000
_cell.length_b   1.000
_cell.length_c   1.000
_cell.angle_alpha   90.00
_cell.angle_beta   90.00
_cell.angle_gamma   90.00
#
_symmetry.space_group_name_H-M   'P 1'
#
loop_
_entity.id
_entity.type
_entity.pdbx_description
1 polymer ?
#
loop_
_entity_poly.entity_id
_entity_poly.type
_entity_poly.pdbx_seq_one_letter_code
_entity_poly.pdbx_strand_id
1 'polypeptide(L)'
;VTLLDYGAGNVRSVRNAIRHLGFNIRDVRSPEDILAADRLVFPGVGAFGSAMDVLNRTGMADALREYIRRDRPFLGICLGLQLLFDSSEENGPVSGLGVIPGVVRRFDSSEGLIVPHIGWNALQITKDTQLLQGADGHHVYFVHSYHALPSDANRDWISSTCNYGESFISSISMGNIEAVQFHPEKSGATGLSIFEKFLSPNSSGAKAPAHRKASKLAKRVIACLDVRSNDNGDLVVTKGDQYDVRDHSSSKEVRNLGKPVELASQYYIDGADEVSFLNITGFRAFPLGDLPMLEVLRCASEKVFVPLTVGGGIRDFTDGSGRYYSSLEVASEYFRSGADKISIGSDAVFAAEAYLQTGVKTGKSSLEQISRVYGNQAVVVSIDPRRVYVKSPDEVQFRTVKVSSKGPLGEEYAWYQCTV
;
A
#
# COMPACT_ATOMS: atom_id res chain seq x y z
N VAL A 1 9.37 18.89 -11.70
CA VAL A 1 9.19 18.41 -10.31
C VAL A 1 10.43 17.62 -9.93
N THR A 2 11.06 17.95 -8.81
CA THR A 2 12.17 17.15 -8.30
C THR A 2 11.62 16.10 -7.34
N LEU A 3 11.98 14.84 -7.54
CA LEU A 3 11.45 13.71 -6.77
C LEU A 3 12.58 13.04 -5.99
N LEU A 4 12.44 12.99 -4.67
CA LEU A 4 13.39 12.29 -3.80
C LEU A 4 12.99 10.82 -3.65
N ASP A 5 13.70 9.94 -4.35
CA ASP A 5 13.59 8.48 -4.17
C ASP A 5 14.80 7.99 -3.38
N TYR A 6 14.58 7.62 -2.11
CA TYR A 6 15.63 7.13 -1.23
C TYR A 6 15.84 5.61 -1.33
N GLY A 7 15.17 4.94 -2.26
CA GLY A 7 15.40 3.53 -2.59
C GLY A 7 14.47 2.53 -1.91
N ALA A 8 13.38 2.98 -1.25
CA ALA A 8 12.39 2.09 -0.64
C ALA A 8 10.96 2.38 -1.12
N GLY A 9 10.21 1.30 -1.37
CA GLY A 9 8.78 1.35 -1.68
C GLY A 9 8.39 1.51 -3.16
N ASN A 10 7.09 1.70 -3.38
CA ASN A 10 6.47 1.90 -4.70
C ASN A 10 6.45 3.39 -5.11
N VAL A 11 7.60 3.96 -5.41
CA VAL A 11 7.71 5.35 -5.91
C VAL A 11 7.13 5.48 -7.34
N ARG A 12 6.90 4.36 -8.04
CA ARG A 12 6.31 4.34 -9.39
C ARG A 12 4.93 5.00 -9.40
N SER A 13 4.09 4.78 -8.40
CA SER A 13 2.77 5.38 -8.33
C SER A 13 2.80 6.91 -8.28
N VAL A 14 3.74 7.47 -7.51
CA VAL A 14 3.97 8.92 -7.43
C VAL A 14 4.46 9.45 -8.77
N ARG A 15 5.41 8.74 -9.41
CA ARG A 15 5.90 9.09 -10.76
C ARG A 15 4.77 9.09 -11.79
N ASN A 16 3.90 8.09 -11.75
CA ASN A 16 2.79 7.97 -12.68
C ASN A 16 1.77 9.09 -12.47
N ALA A 17 1.44 9.44 -11.22
CA ALA A 17 0.56 10.56 -10.92
C ALA A 17 1.13 11.90 -11.42
N ILE A 18 2.43 12.17 -11.22
CA ILE A 18 3.09 13.38 -11.72
C ILE A 18 3.03 13.44 -13.27
N ARG A 19 3.32 12.32 -13.95
CA ARG A 19 3.27 12.24 -15.43
C ARG A 19 1.84 12.37 -15.96
N HIS A 20 0.88 11.75 -15.28
CA HIS A 20 -0.55 11.83 -15.62
C HIS A 20 -1.07 13.26 -15.56
N LEU A 21 -0.58 14.05 -14.59
CA LEU A 21 -0.88 15.48 -14.47
C LEU A 21 -0.07 16.36 -15.45
N GLY A 22 0.73 15.78 -16.35
CA GLY A 22 1.45 16.50 -17.40
C GLY A 22 2.80 17.08 -17.00
N PHE A 23 3.36 16.67 -15.86
CA PHE A 23 4.64 17.22 -15.37
C PHE A 23 5.82 16.29 -15.62
N ASN A 24 6.99 16.90 -15.86
CA ASN A 24 8.26 16.20 -15.95
C ASN A 24 8.92 16.01 -14.58
N ILE A 25 9.64 14.89 -14.44
CA ILE A 25 10.31 14.47 -13.20
C ILE A 25 11.81 14.57 -13.38
N ARG A 26 12.49 15.12 -12.36
CA ARG A 26 13.94 15.02 -12.16
C ARG A 26 14.16 14.25 -10.86
N ASP A 27 14.81 13.09 -10.93
CA ASP A 27 15.16 12.34 -9.72
C ASP A 27 16.31 13.05 -8.98
N VAL A 28 16.21 13.10 -7.64
CA VAL A 28 17.33 13.49 -6.78
C VAL A 28 18.39 12.39 -6.81
N ARG A 29 19.64 12.76 -7.11
CA ARG A 29 20.80 11.86 -7.02
C ARG A 29 21.82 12.32 -6.00
N SER A 30 21.74 13.59 -5.59
CA SER A 30 22.70 14.26 -4.73
C SER A 30 22.01 15.33 -3.86
N PRO A 31 22.61 15.73 -2.72
CA PRO A 31 22.14 16.87 -1.93
C PRO A 31 21.94 18.16 -2.75
N GLU A 32 22.75 18.38 -3.78
CA GLU A 32 22.68 19.56 -4.65
C GLU A 32 21.39 19.58 -5.48
N ASP A 33 20.87 18.42 -5.89
CA ASP A 33 19.59 18.34 -6.62
C ASP A 33 18.41 18.81 -5.74
N ILE A 34 18.45 18.53 -4.43
CA ILE A 34 17.47 19.02 -3.45
C ILE A 34 17.57 20.55 -3.37
N LEU A 35 18.79 21.06 -3.15
CA LEU A 35 19.03 22.50 -3.02
C LEU A 35 18.75 23.28 -4.31
N ALA A 36 18.73 22.64 -5.48
CA ALA A 36 18.38 23.26 -6.74
C ALA A 36 16.88 23.16 -7.09
N ALA A 37 16.11 22.31 -6.42
CA ALA A 37 14.74 21.98 -6.82
C ALA A 37 13.77 23.18 -6.75
N ASP A 38 13.05 23.50 -7.83
CA ASP A 38 11.98 24.52 -7.77
C ASP A 38 10.79 24.06 -6.91
N ARG A 39 10.54 22.75 -6.93
CA ARG A 39 9.50 22.07 -6.16
C ARG A 39 9.94 20.64 -5.90
N LEU A 40 9.97 20.27 -4.62
CA LEU A 40 10.44 18.98 -4.16
C LEU A 40 9.26 18.14 -3.67
N VAL A 41 9.13 16.91 -4.19
CA VAL A 41 8.24 15.89 -3.66
C VAL A 41 9.10 14.84 -2.99
N PHE A 42 8.82 14.56 -1.72
CA PHE A 42 9.45 13.50 -0.96
C PHE A 42 8.40 12.45 -0.55
N PRO A 43 8.20 11.42 -1.38
CA PRO A 43 7.41 10.28 -0.99
C PRO A 43 8.22 9.35 -0.08
N GLY A 44 7.53 8.67 0.83
CA GLY A 44 8.17 7.53 1.47
C GLY A 44 7.19 6.45 1.92
N VAL A 45 7.62 5.22 1.68
CA VAL A 45 7.03 3.97 2.17
C VAL A 45 8.18 3.19 2.81
N GLY A 46 7.91 2.46 3.89
CA GLY A 46 8.92 1.69 4.61
C GLY A 46 9.12 2.20 6.04
N ALA A 47 10.24 1.81 6.64
CA ALA A 47 10.54 2.12 8.03
C ALA A 47 11.25 3.47 8.21
N PHE A 48 10.85 4.22 9.23
CA PHE A 48 11.39 5.51 9.65
C PHE A 48 12.90 5.46 9.87
N GLY A 49 13.36 4.47 10.65
CA GLY A 49 14.79 4.28 10.95
C GLY A 49 15.63 4.12 9.68
N SER A 50 15.22 3.19 8.83
CA SER A 50 15.94 2.90 7.58
C SER A 50 15.98 4.11 6.64
N ALA A 51 14.90 4.90 6.57
CA ALA A 51 14.89 6.13 5.77
C ALA A 51 15.86 7.18 6.33
N MET A 52 15.84 7.44 7.64
CA MET A 52 16.76 8.41 8.26
C MET A 52 18.23 7.97 8.14
N ASP A 53 18.54 6.68 8.27
CA ASP A 53 19.89 6.15 8.06
C ASP A 53 20.41 6.45 6.66
N VAL A 54 19.58 6.21 5.63
CA VAL A 54 19.93 6.51 4.24
C VAL A 54 20.13 8.00 4.06
N LEU A 55 19.19 8.84 4.50
CA LEU A 55 19.25 10.29 4.32
C LEU A 55 20.45 10.92 5.03
N ASN A 56 20.80 10.46 6.23
CA ASN A 56 21.95 10.95 6.97
C ASN A 56 23.26 10.52 6.28
N ARG A 57 23.38 9.26 5.87
CA ARG A 57 24.59 8.74 5.20
C ARG A 57 24.86 9.41 3.86
N THR A 58 23.81 9.80 3.13
CA THR A 58 23.94 10.47 1.82
C THR A 58 24.04 11.99 1.92
N GLY A 59 23.94 12.58 3.11
CA GLY A 59 23.88 14.03 3.31
C GLY A 59 22.57 14.68 2.85
N MET A 60 21.57 13.88 2.44
CA MET A 60 20.27 14.38 2.00
C MET A 60 19.46 14.98 3.16
N ALA A 61 19.64 14.49 4.40
CA ALA A 61 18.94 15.03 5.57
C ALA A 61 19.23 16.52 5.79
N ASP A 62 20.50 16.92 5.70
CA ASP A 62 20.90 18.32 5.89
C ASP A 62 20.43 19.20 4.73
N ALA A 63 20.48 18.71 3.49
CA ALA A 63 19.92 19.41 2.34
C ALA A 63 18.40 19.59 2.45
N LEU A 64 17.67 18.60 2.98
CA LEU A 64 16.23 18.72 3.26
C LEU A 64 15.95 19.80 4.31
N ARG A 65 16.66 19.77 5.45
CA ARG A 65 16.53 20.80 6.49
C ARG A 65 16.79 22.20 5.92
N GLU A 66 17.84 22.34 5.13
CA GLU A 66 18.19 23.60 4.48
C GLU A 66 17.11 24.08 3.49
N TYR A 67 16.62 23.17 2.64
CA TYR A 67 15.58 23.46 1.66
C TYR A 67 14.28 23.93 2.33
N ILE A 68 13.87 23.23 3.38
CA ILE A 68 12.68 23.53 4.18
C ILE A 68 12.84 24.87 4.90
N ARG A 69 14.01 25.12 5.51
CA ARG A 69 14.31 26.38 6.20
C ARG A 69 14.30 27.60 5.26
N ARG A 70 14.55 27.40 3.97
CA ARG A 70 14.43 28.44 2.93
C ARG A 70 12.99 28.65 2.44
N ASP A 71 12.01 28.00 3.07
CA ASP A 71 10.58 28.07 2.73
C ASP A 71 10.31 27.80 1.25
N ARG A 72 10.95 26.76 0.70
CA ARG A 72 10.77 26.36 -0.70
C ARG A 72 9.69 25.30 -0.85
N PRO A 73 8.97 25.23 -1.98
CA PRO A 73 7.86 24.30 -2.16
C PRO A 73 8.25 22.83 -1.92
N PHE A 74 7.70 22.25 -0.85
CA PHE A 74 7.97 20.90 -0.39
C PHE A 74 6.66 20.15 -0.17
N LEU A 75 6.55 18.92 -0.68
CA LEU A 75 5.47 17.99 -0.35
C LEU A 75 6.04 16.69 0.19
N GLY A 76 5.84 16.44 1.48
CA GLY A 76 6.09 15.15 2.11
C GLY A 76 4.86 14.22 2.00
N ILE A 77 5.05 12.97 1.59
CA ILE A 77 3.94 11.98 1.49
C ILE A 77 4.22 10.78 2.39
N CYS A 78 3.25 10.43 3.23
CA CYS A 78 3.28 9.34 4.19
C CYS A 78 4.51 9.40 5.11
N LEU A 79 5.54 8.58 4.85
CA LEU A 79 6.77 8.65 5.61
C LEU A 79 7.45 10.02 5.46
N GLY A 80 7.32 10.67 4.31
CA GLY A 80 7.82 12.05 4.10
C GLY A 80 7.20 13.08 5.05
N LEU A 81 5.96 12.88 5.51
CA LEU A 81 5.37 13.67 6.60
C LEU A 81 5.98 13.29 7.94
N GLN A 82 6.08 11.99 8.23
CA GLN A 82 6.54 11.49 9.52
C GLN A 82 7.96 11.94 9.83
N LEU A 83 8.86 11.91 8.85
CA LEU A 83 10.25 12.31 9.01
C LEU A 83 10.43 13.79 9.36
N LEU A 84 9.42 14.65 9.18
CA LEU A 84 9.49 16.06 9.61
C LEU A 84 9.45 16.22 11.13
N PHE A 85 8.92 15.23 11.86
CA PHE A 85 8.80 15.29 13.31
C PHE A 85 10.14 15.06 14.04
N ASP A 86 10.18 15.29 15.36
CA ASP A 86 11.39 15.12 16.17
C ASP A 86 11.89 13.69 16.16
N SER A 87 10.98 12.72 16.26
CA SER A 87 11.33 11.29 16.33
C SER A 87 10.18 10.35 16.03
N SER A 88 10.48 9.05 15.91
CA SER A 88 9.53 7.94 15.85
C SER A 88 9.87 6.86 16.87
N GLU A 89 8.85 6.16 17.36
CA GLU A 89 8.98 4.97 18.21
C GLU A 89 9.14 3.66 17.39
N GLU A 90 9.08 3.74 16.06
CA GLU A 90 9.18 2.57 15.19
C GLU A 90 10.53 1.85 15.34
N ASN A 91 10.48 0.64 15.91
CA ASN A 91 11.66 -0.18 16.20
C ASN A 91 12.68 0.49 17.15
N GLY A 92 12.21 1.36 18.04
CA GLY A 92 13.02 2.13 18.99
C GLY A 92 13.02 3.64 18.69
N PRO A 93 13.54 4.47 19.61
CA PRO A 93 13.55 5.92 19.41
C PRO A 93 14.55 6.30 18.30
N VAL A 94 14.05 6.83 17.18
CA VAL A 94 14.87 7.34 16.09
C VAL A 94 14.56 8.82 15.86
N SER A 95 15.59 9.66 15.79
CA SER A 95 15.44 11.09 15.47
C SER A 95 15.05 11.31 14.01
N GLY A 96 14.09 12.19 13.77
CA GLY A 96 13.71 12.67 12.43
C GLY A 96 14.52 13.89 11.99
N LEU A 97 13.93 14.68 11.08
CA LEU A 97 14.50 15.94 10.63
C LEU A 97 14.40 17.04 11.69
N GLY A 98 13.46 16.93 12.64
CA GLY A 98 13.28 17.89 13.75
C GLY A 98 12.74 19.24 13.29
N VAL A 99 11.86 19.24 12.29
CA VAL A 99 11.21 20.45 11.75
C VAL A 99 9.93 20.77 12.52
N ILE A 100 9.18 19.74 12.93
CA ILE A 100 7.89 19.84 13.60
C ILE A 100 8.00 19.18 14.98
N PRO A 101 7.60 19.87 16.06
CA PRO A 101 7.57 19.26 17.38
C PRO A 101 6.64 18.04 17.44
N GLY A 102 7.13 16.94 17.99
CA GLY A 102 6.31 15.75 18.27
C GLY A 102 6.98 14.42 17.96
N VAL A 103 6.32 13.36 18.41
CA VAL A 103 6.78 11.98 18.24
C VAL A 103 5.76 11.21 17.42
N VAL A 104 6.24 10.49 16.41
CA VAL A 104 5.45 9.54 15.63
C VAL A 104 5.35 8.24 16.42
N ARG A 105 4.13 7.85 16.79
CA ARG A 105 3.87 6.68 17.64
C ARG A 105 3.01 5.65 16.94
N ARG A 106 3.03 4.41 17.43
CA ARG A 106 2.17 3.35 16.91
C ARG A 106 0.73 3.56 17.39
N PHE A 107 -0.26 3.27 16.53
CA PHE A 107 -1.65 3.17 16.97
C PHE A 107 -1.80 2.13 18.09
N ASP A 108 -2.59 2.46 19.11
CA ASP A 108 -2.89 1.54 20.20
C ASP A 108 -3.93 0.48 19.75
N SER A 109 -3.52 -0.78 19.75
CA SER A 109 -4.36 -1.94 19.42
C SER A 109 -4.95 -2.64 20.65
N SER A 110 -4.70 -2.13 21.87
CA SER A 110 -5.14 -2.75 23.13
C SER A 110 -6.66 -2.96 23.21
N GLU A 111 -7.43 -1.98 22.71
CA GLU A 111 -8.90 -2.01 22.65
C GLU A 111 -9.45 -2.65 21.36
N GLY A 112 -8.65 -3.51 20.70
CA GLY A 112 -9.07 -4.24 19.51
C GLY A 112 -9.09 -3.43 18.22
N LEU A 113 -8.49 -2.22 18.21
CA LEU A 113 -8.24 -1.48 16.97
C LEU A 113 -7.31 -2.28 16.06
N ILE A 114 -7.73 -2.47 14.81
CA ILE A 114 -6.92 -3.17 13.81
C ILE A 114 -5.75 -2.26 13.42
N VAL A 115 -4.51 -2.75 13.51
CA VAL A 115 -3.31 -1.98 13.12
C VAL A 115 -2.49 -2.84 12.16
N PRO A 116 -2.11 -2.34 10.97
CA PRO A 116 -2.17 -0.95 10.48
C PRO A 116 -3.57 -0.40 10.16
N HIS A 117 -3.70 0.94 10.18
CA HIS A 117 -4.80 1.68 9.57
C HIS A 117 -4.68 1.52 8.04
N ILE A 118 -5.53 0.67 7.45
CA ILE A 118 -5.60 0.45 6.00
C ILE A 118 -7.01 0.75 5.51
N GLY A 119 -7.16 1.82 4.75
CA GLY A 119 -8.41 2.12 4.06
C GLY A 119 -8.63 3.60 3.79
N TRP A 120 -9.88 3.92 3.48
CA TRP A 120 -10.30 5.23 3.03
C TRP A 120 -10.93 5.98 4.19
N ASN A 121 -10.27 7.02 4.70
CA ASN A 121 -10.73 7.79 5.85
C ASN A 121 -10.96 9.26 5.46
N ALA A 122 -11.91 9.91 6.13
CA ALA A 122 -12.39 11.23 5.76
C ALA A 122 -11.54 12.33 6.39
N LEU A 123 -11.07 13.27 5.57
CA LEU A 123 -10.30 14.44 6.04
C LEU A 123 -11.21 15.39 6.82
N GLN A 124 -10.72 15.88 7.96
CA GLN A 124 -11.31 16.99 8.70
C GLN A 124 -10.35 18.18 8.59
N ILE A 125 -10.67 19.16 7.73
CA ILE A 125 -9.80 20.31 7.54
C ILE A 125 -9.88 21.24 8.75
N THR A 126 -8.73 21.56 9.34
CA THR A 126 -8.61 22.47 10.49
C THR A 126 -8.13 23.85 10.09
N LYS A 127 -7.48 23.96 8.92
CA LYS A 127 -6.97 25.20 8.33
C LYS A 127 -7.16 25.12 6.82
N ASP A 128 -7.87 26.09 6.26
CA ASP A 128 -8.03 26.20 4.81
C ASP A 128 -6.67 26.49 4.17
N THR A 129 -6.28 25.60 3.25
CA THR A 129 -5.02 25.69 2.49
C THR A 129 -5.33 25.50 1.02
N GLN A 130 -4.44 26.01 0.17
CA GLN A 130 -4.56 25.79 -1.26
C GLN A 130 -4.53 24.30 -1.62
N LEU A 131 -3.63 23.52 -1.00
CA LEU A 131 -3.51 22.09 -1.22
C LEU A 131 -4.81 21.32 -0.98
N LEU A 132 -5.51 21.65 0.10
CA LEU A 132 -6.71 20.92 0.55
C LEU A 132 -8.02 21.56 0.09
N GLN A 133 -7.96 22.57 -0.79
CA GLN A 133 -9.17 23.25 -1.25
C GLN A 133 -10.15 22.24 -1.86
N GLY A 134 -11.35 22.17 -1.27
CA GLY A 134 -12.43 21.26 -1.68
C GLY A 134 -12.24 19.79 -1.28
N ALA A 135 -11.30 19.48 -0.37
CA ALA A 135 -11.06 18.12 0.12
C ALA A 135 -11.75 17.82 1.46
N ASP A 136 -12.40 18.80 2.10
CA ASP A 136 -13.05 18.60 3.40
C ASP A 136 -14.16 17.55 3.33
N GLY A 137 -14.13 16.58 4.26
CA GLY A 137 -15.06 15.46 4.30
C GLY A 137 -14.87 14.41 3.21
N HIS A 138 -13.91 14.58 2.28
CA HIS A 138 -13.58 13.55 1.30
C HIS A 138 -12.73 12.44 1.89
N HIS A 139 -12.95 11.22 1.39
CA HIS A 139 -12.14 10.06 1.72
C HIS A 139 -10.82 10.05 0.95
N VAL A 140 -9.73 9.76 1.65
CA VAL A 140 -8.40 9.54 1.10
C VAL A 140 -7.79 8.26 1.67
N TYR A 141 -6.84 7.67 0.95
CA TYR A 141 -6.27 6.36 1.28
C TYR A 141 -5.11 6.47 2.28
N PHE A 142 -5.27 5.80 3.42
CA PHE A 142 -4.27 5.64 4.46
C PHE A 142 -3.79 4.19 4.54
N VAL A 143 -2.49 4.01 4.79
CA VAL A 143 -1.85 2.71 4.92
C VAL A 143 -0.63 2.79 5.86
N HIS A 144 -0.88 2.87 7.17
CA HIS A 144 0.18 3.13 8.17
C HIS A 144 -0.12 2.52 9.54
N SER A 145 0.92 2.11 10.25
CA SER A 145 0.81 1.70 11.67
C SER A 145 1.15 2.83 12.65
N TYR A 146 1.86 3.84 12.16
CA TYR A 146 2.45 4.91 12.96
C TYR A 146 1.85 6.26 12.55
N HIS A 147 1.63 7.17 13.49
CA HIS A 147 1.01 8.47 13.26
C HIS A 147 1.54 9.53 14.23
N ALA A 148 1.40 10.80 13.84
CA ALA A 148 1.68 11.94 14.71
C ALA A 148 0.39 12.48 15.33
N LEU A 149 0.50 13.00 16.56
CA LEU A 149 -0.62 13.56 17.29
C LEU A 149 -0.66 15.10 17.27
N PRO A 150 -1.87 15.69 17.20
CA PRO A 150 -2.05 17.10 17.50
C PRO A 150 -1.58 17.43 18.92
N SER A 151 -0.85 18.53 19.06
CA SER A 151 -0.43 19.08 20.35
C SER A 151 -0.37 20.60 20.27
N ASP A 152 -0.26 21.27 21.42
CA ASP A 152 -0.07 22.72 21.43
C ASP A 152 1.22 23.16 20.74
N ALA A 153 2.27 22.34 20.81
CA ALA A 153 3.58 22.64 20.22
C ALA A 153 3.61 22.57 18.68
N ASN A 154 2.68 21.82 18.06
CA ASN A 154 2.62 21.67 16.60
C ASN A 154 1.34 22.23 15.99
N ARG A 155 0.48 22.89 16.78
CA ARG A 155 -0.84 23.39 16.37
C ARG A 155 -0.83 24.20 15.07
N ASP A 156 0.13 25.11 14.92
CA ASP A 156 0.18 26.02 13.77
C ASP A 156 0.52 25.33 12.45
N TRP A 157 1.10 24.13 12.53
CA TRP A 157 1.42 23.29 11.37
C TRP A 157 0.19 22.53 10.87
N ILE A 158 -0.79 22.21 11.72
CA ILE A 158 -1.84 21.24 11.38
C ILE A 158 -2.84 21.84 10.39
N SER A 159 -2.95 21.23 9.20
CA SER A 159 -3.95 21.62 8.19
C SER A 159 -5.17 20.71 8.13
N SER A 160 -5.01 19.44 8.50
CA SER A 160 -6.16 18.55 8.71
C SER A 160 -5.85 17.42 9.67
N THR A 161 -6.91 16.85 10.24
CA THR A 161 -6.88 15.66 11.08
C THR A 161 -7.77 14.56 10.50
N CYS A 162 -7.62 13.35 11.02
CA CYS A 162 -8.52 12.22 10.82
C CYS A 162 -8.71 11.47 12.14
N ASN A 163 -9.79 10.70 12.26
CA ASN A 163 -10.05 9.86 13.43
C ASN A 163 -9.91 8.38 13.08
N TYR A 164 -9.05 7.66 13.82
CA TYR A 164 -8.91 6.20 13.75
C TYR A 164 -8.47 5.67 15.12
N GLY A 165 -9.43 5.25 15.95
CA GLY A 165 -9.20 5.00 17.39
C GLY A 165 -9.00 6.30 18.17
N GLU A 166 -8.13 7.17 17.68
CA GLU A 166 -7.86 8.52 18.16
C GLU A 166 -7.71 9.53 17.01
N SER A 167 -7.69 10.83 17.34
CA SER A 167 -7.43 11.89 16.38
C SER A 167 -5.95 11.98 16.07
N PHE A 168 -5.58 11.99 14.79
CA PHE A 168 -4.20 12.10 14.34
C PHE A 168 -4.05 13.14 13.23
N ILE A 169 -2.82 13.65 13.07
CA ILE A 169 -2.48 14.62 12.02
C ILE A 169 -2.55 13.92 10.67
N SER A 170 -3.45 14.37 9.79
CA SER A 170 -3.57 13.83 8.42
C SER A 170 -2.85 14.70 7.39
N SER A 171 -2.67 15.99 7.67
CA SER A 171 -1.77 16.86 6.90
C SER A 171 -1.24 18.04 7.71
N ILE A 172 -0.14 18.61 7.23
CA ILE A 172 0.47 19.85 7.74
C ILE A 172 0.67 20.87 6.61
N SER A 173 0.66 22.15 6.97
CA SER A 173 0.95 23.28 6.09
C SER A 173 1.50 24.48 6.87
N MET A 174 2.74 24.86 6.57
CA MET A 174 3.42 26.06 7.08
C MET A 174 4.26 26.69 5.97
N GLY A 175 3.94 27.92 5.57
CA GLY A 175 4.57 28.54 4.40
C GLY A 175 4.37 27.68 3.15
N ASN A 176 5.47 27.35 2.46
CA ASN A 176 5.51 26.46 1.30
C ASN A 176 5.81 24.99 1.67
N ILE A 177 5.77 24.66 2.96
CA ILE A 177 6.04 23.32 3.48
C ILE A 177 4.72 22.63 3.75
N GLU A 178 4.42 21.63 2.93
CA GLU A 178 3.20 20.84 3.01
C GLU A 178 3.55 19.36 3.17
N ALA A 179 2.74 18.62 3.91
CA ALA A 179 2.88 17.17 3.95
C ALA A 179 1.56 16.48 4.28
N VAL A 180 1.39 15.25 3.82
CA VAL A 180 0.17 14.45 3.98
C VAL A 180 0.52 13.04 4.48
N GLN A 181 -0.27 12.52 5.41
CA GLN A 181 -0.10 11.15 5.93
C GLN A 181 -0.73 10.11 4.99
N PHE A 182 -1.77 10.50 4.26
CA PHE A 182 -2.40 9.69 3.22
C PHE A 182 -1.57 9.71 1.92
N HIS A 183 -1.91 8.82 1.00
CA HIS A 183 -1.26 8.71 -0.32
C HIS A 183 -2.12 9.37 -1.40
N PRO A 184 -1.86 10.63 -1.80
CA PRO A 184 -2.65 11.31 -2.83
C PRO A 184 -2.59 10.57 -4.18
N GLU A 185 -1.47 9.92 -4.51
CA GLU A 185 -1.32 9.08 -5.70
C GLU A 185 -2.14 7.77 -5.66
N LYS A 186 -2.71 7.44 -4.50
CA LYS A 186 -3.59 6.28 -4.26
C LYS A 186 -5.00 6.65 -3.78
N SER A 187 -5.33 7.94 -3.81
CA SER A 187 -6.62 8.44 -3.32
C SER A 187 -7.56 8.84 -4.47
N GLY A 188 -7.41 8.22 -5.64
CA GLY A 188 -8.24 8.44 -6.82
C GLY A 188 -8.31 9.92 -7.24
N ALA A 189 -9.49 10.35 -7.68
CA ALA A 189 -9.70 11.73 -8.16
C ALA A 189 -9.44 12.79 -7.08
N THR A 190 -9.84 12.54 -5.82
CA THR A 190 -9.56 13.46 -4.70
C THR A 190 -8.06 13.61 -4.49
N GLY A 191 -7.33 12.50 -4.49
CA GLY A 191 -5.88 12.50 -4.35
C GLY A 191 -5.15 13.20 -5.48
N LEU A 192 -5.53 12.92 -6.74
CA LEU A 192 -4.98 13.61 -7.91
C LEU A 192 -5.24 15.12 -7.86
N SER A 193 -6.43 15.55 -7.42
CA SER A 193 -6.76 16.97 -7.26
C SER A 193 -5.93 17.64 -6.17
N ILE A 194 -5.63 16.95 -5.06
CA ILE A 194 -4.72 17.46 -4.02
C ILE A 194 -3.31 17.58 -4.60
N PHE A 195 -2.85 16.54 -5.31
CA PHE A 195 -1.50 16.53 -5.85
C PHE A 195 -1.30 17.60 -6.94
N GLU A 196 -2.29 17.79 -7.80
CA GLU A 196 -2.31 18.85 -8.83
C GLU A 196 -2.18 20.24 -8.23
N LYS A 197 -2.91 20.54 -7.14
CA LYS A 197 -2.81 21.85 -6.46
C LYS A 197 -1.42 22.13 -5.92
N PHE A 198 -0.70 21.10 -5.46
CA PHE A 198 0.71 21.25 -5.15
C PHE A 198 1.53 21.52 -6.41
N LEU A 199 1.37 20.74 -7.48
CA LEU A 199 2.21 20.87 -8.68
C LEU A 199 1.99 22.19 -9.45
N SER A 200 0.76 22.70 -9.46
CA SER A 200 0.32 23.93 -10.12
C SER A 200 -0.59 24.76 -9.20
N PRO A 201 -0.02 25.57 -8.30
CA PRO A 201 -0.81 26.43 -7.42
C PRO A 201 -1.60 27.52 -8.17
N ASN A 202 -1.25 27.87 -9.41
CA ASN A 202 -1.94 28.93 -10.15
C ASN A 202 -3.03 28.42 -11.10
N SER A 203 -3.25 27.11 -11.22
CA SER A 203 -4.36 26.59 -12.02
C SER A 203 -5.67 26.79 -11.29
N SER A 204 -6.67 27.37 -11.98
CA SER A 204 -8.07 27.27 -11.58
C SER A 204 -8.47 25.80 -11.64
N GLY A 205 -8.22 25.06 -10.56
CA GLY A 205 -8.35 23.61 -10.53
C GLY A 205 -9.73 23.10 -10.93
N ALA A 206 -9.77 21.86 -11.43
CA ALA A 206 -11.01 21.14 -11.68
C ALA A 206 -11.95 21.20 -10.46
N LYS A 207 -13.25 21.36 -10.70
CA LYS A 207 -14.26 21.41 -9.62
C LYS A 207 -14.09 20.21 -8.71
N ALA A 208 -13.91 20.47 -7.41
CA ALA A 208 -13.94 19.43 -6.39
C ALA A 208 -15.22 18.59 -6.54
N PRO A 209 -15.15 17.26 -6.37
CA PRO A 209 -16.36 16.44 -6.36
C PRO A 209 -17.34 16.93 -5.29
N ALA A 210 -18.64 16.76 -5.53
CA ALA A 210 -19.69 17.34 -4.68
C ALA A 210 -19.49 17.02 -3.18
N HIS A 211 -19.73 18.04 -2.33
CA HIS A 211 -19.60 17.97 -0.88
C HIS A 211 -20.27 16.70 -0.31
N ARG A 212 -19.47 15.79 0.25
CA ARG A 212 -19.93 14.71 1.13
C ARG A 212 -19.30 14.94 2.50
N LYS A 213 -20.13 15.11 3.54
CA LYS A 213 -19.66 15.19 4.93
C LYS A 213 -19.47 13.79 5.48
N ALA A 214 -18.37 13.12 5.11
CA ALA A 214 -17.96 11.90 5.79
C ALA A 214 -17.05 12.24 6.98
N SER A 215 -17.10 11.39 8.02
CA SER A 215 -16.29 11.56 9.24
C SER A 215 -15.69 10.26 9.75
N LYS A 216 -15.81 9.17 8.98
CA LYS A 216 -15.44 7.81 9.38
C LYS A 216 -14.76 7.06 8.24
N LEU A 217 -14.00 6.04 8.61
CA LEU A 217 -13.46 5.02 7.69
C LEU A 217 -14.59 4.42 6.84
N ALA A 218 -14.41 4.41 5.53
CA ALA A 218 -15.36 3.83 4.59
C ALA A 218 -15.30 2.30 4.62
N LYS A 219 -16.41 1.66 4.19
CA LYS A 219 -16.40 0.23 3.86
C LYS A 219 -15.62 0.04 2.57
N ARG A 220 -14.49 -0.66 2.64
CA ARG A 220 -13.60 -0.89 1.49
C ARG A 220 -14.16 -1.97 0.56
N VAL A 221 -14.32 -1.64 -0.72
CA VAL A 221 -14.74 -2.55 -1.79
C VAL A 221 -13.54 -2.87 -2.68
N ILE A 222 -13.10 -4.13 -2.66
CA ILE A 222 -11.94 -4.60 -3.43
C ILE A 222 -12.44 -5.35 -4.67
N ALA A 223 -12.03 -4.90 -5.85
CA ALA A 223 -12.25 -5.64 -7.09
C ALA A 223 -11.10 -6.63 -7.32
N CYS A 224 -11.42 -7.87 -7.68
CA CYS A 224 -10.43 -8.93 -7.85
C CYS A 224 -10.52 -9.52 -9.26
N LEU A 225 -9.38 -9.78 -9.89
CA LEU A 225 -9.31 -10.45 -11.19
C LEU A 225 -8.25 -11.55 -11.21
N ASP A 226 -8.61 -12.67 -11.83
CA ASP A 226 -7.71 -13.76 -12.17
C ASP A 226 -6.90 -13.42 -13.42
N VAL A 227 -5.58 -13.53 -13.35
CA VAL A 227 -4.69 -13.36 -14.50
C VAL A 227 -4.12 -14.72 -14.90
N ARG A 228 -4.50 -15.21 -16.08
CA ARG A 228 -4.08 -16.51 -16.65
C ARG A 228 -3.35 -16.32 -17.97
N SER A 229 -2.60 -17.33 -18.37
CA SER A 229 -2.11 -17.49 -19.74
C SER A 229 -3.14 -18.28 -20.55
N ASN A 230 -3.49 -17.81 -21.74
CA ASN A 230 -4.28 -18.59 -22.69
C ASN A 230 -3.38 -19.59 -23.46
N ASP A 231 -3.99 -20.37 -24.36
CA ASP A 231 -3.28 -21.39 -25.16
C ASP A 231 -2.25 -20.78 -26.15
N ASN A 232 -2.37 -19.49 -26.46
CA ASN A 232 -1.41 -18.74 -27.29
C ASN A 232 -0.29 -18.07 -26.47
N GLY A 233 -0.31 -18.21 -25.14
CA GLY A 233 0.64 -17.57 -24.23
C GLY A 233 0.30 -16.13 -23.84
N ASP A 234 -0.82 -15.57 -24.33
CA ASP A 234 -1.27 -14.23 -23.95
C ASP A 234 -1.84 -14.21 -22.53
N LEU A 235 -1.70 -13.09 -21.85
CA LEU A 235 -2.37 -12.85 -20.57
C LEU A 235 -3.82 -12.44 -20.77
N VAL A 236 -4.73 -13.21 -20.17
CA VAL A 236 -6.18 -12.99 -20.23
C VAL A 236 -6.77 -12.97 -18.82
N VAL A 237 -7.91 -12.28 -18.68
CA VAL A 237 -8.74 -12.39 -17.49
C VAL A 237 -9.80 -13.45 -17.70
N THR A 238 -10.06 -14.26 -16.68
CA THR A 238 -11.09 -15.30 -16.73
C THR A 238 -12.13 -15.15 -15.63
N LYS A 239 -13.39 -15.49 -15.92
CA LYS A 239 -14.41 -15.74 -14.89
C LYS A 239 -14.45 -17.24 -14.60
N GLY A 240 -14.25 -17.65 -13.35
CA GLY A 240 -14.49 -19.03 -12.96
C GLY A 240 -14.65 -19.16 -11.46
N ASP A 241 -15.89 -19.38 -11.00
CA ASP A 241 -16.10 -20.13 -9.76
C ASP A 241 -15.76 -21.59 -10.06
N GLN A 242 -14.88 -22.19 -9.26
CA GLN A 242 -14.49 -23.62 -9.34
C GLN A 242 -13.74 -24.06 -10.61
N TYR A 243 -12.56 -23.51 -10.91
CA TYR A 243 -11.58 -24.07 -11.86
C TYR A 243 -12.05 -24.34 -13.33
N ASP A 244 -13.33 -24.19 -13.65
CA ASP A 244 -13.92 -24.43 -14.96
C ASP A 244 -13.97 -23.10 -15.74
N VAL A 245 -12.82 -22.76 -16.30
CA VAL A 245 -12.57 -21.52 -17.06
C VAL A 245 -12.73 -21.71 -18.56
N ARG A 246 -13.10 -22.90 -19.01
CA ARG A 246 -13.28 -23.23 -20.43
C ARG A 246 -14.73 -23.05 -20.85
N ASP A 247 -14.93 -22.52 -22.05
CA ASP A 247 -16.26 -22.42 -22.62
C ASP A 247 -16.84 -23.81 -22.92
N HIS A 248 -18.16 -23.96 -22.79
CA HIS A 248 -18.85 -25.23 -23.08
C HIS A 248 -19.17 -25.39 -24.58
N SER A 249 -18.69 -24.46 -25.41
CA SER A 249 -18.73 -24.55 -26.87
C SER A 249 -17.71 -25.57 -27.39
N SER A 250 -17.81 -25.93 -28.67
CA SER A 250 -16.97 -26.95 -29.31
C SER A 250 -15.46 -26.63 -29.28
N SER A 251 -15.07 -25.37 -29.07
CA SER A 251 -13.67 -24.93 -29.03
C SER A 251 -12.98 -25.14 -27.67
N LYS A 252 -13.73 -25.28 -26.56
CA LYS A 252 -13.19 -25.38 -25.18
C LYS A 252 -12.18 -24.29 -24.80
N GLU A 253 -12.24 -23.13 -25.44
CA GLU A 253 -11.30 -22.02 -25.20
C GLU A 253 -11.50 -21.40 -23.81
N VAL A 254 -10.43 -20.81 -23.28
CA VAL A 254 -10.46 -20.08 -22.01
C VAL A 254 -11.32 -18.82 -22.15
N ARG A 255 -12.34 -18.64 -21.29
CA ARG A 255 -13.22 -17.47 -21.31
C ARG A 255 -12.45 -16.18 -21.05
N ASN A 256 -12.23 -15.38 -22.09
CA ASN A 256 -11.49 -14.12 -22.03
C ASN A 256 -12.44 -12.95 -21.70
N LEU A 257 -12.31 -12.38 -20.49
CA LEU A 257 -13.03 -11.18 -20.05
C LEU A 257 -12.35 -9.86 -20.47
N GLY A 258 -11.30 -9.93 -21.28
CA GLY A 258 -10.50 -8.79 -21.70
C GLY A 258 -9.06 -8.87 -21.18
N LYS A 259 -8.29 -7.83 -21.50
CA LYS A 259 -6.90 -7.71 -21.05
C LYS A 259 -6.87 -7.26 -19.58
N PRO A 260 -6.01 -7.85 -18.72
CA PRO A 260 -5.95 -7.51 -17.30
C PRO A 260 -5.86 -6.00 -16.99
N VAL A 261 -5.11 -5.25 -17.80
CA VAL A 261 -4.92 -3.81 -17.65
C VAL A 261 -6.21 -3.02 -17.91
N GLU A 262 -6.97 -3.40 -18.95
CA GLU A 262 -8.21 -2.73 -19.33
C GLU A 262 -9.29 -2.95 -18.27
N LEU A 263 -9.44 -4.19 -17.79
CA LEU A 263 -10.41 -4.50 -16.75
C LEU A 263 -10.05 -3.84 -15.41
N ALA A 264 -8.77 -3.82 -15.02
CA ALA A 264 -8.32 -3.10 -13.83
C ALA A 264 -8.63 -1.59 -13.92
N SER A 265 -8.43 -1.00 -15.10
CA SER A 265 -8.79 0.40 -15.36
C SER A 265 -10.30 0.63 -15.25
N GLN A 266 -11.10 -0.30 -15.77
CA GLN A 266 -12.56 -0.22 -15.67
C GLN A 266 -13.03 -0.33 -14.21
N TYR A 267 -12.49 -1.26 -13.41
CA TYR A 267 -12.81 -1.37 -11.99
C TYR A 267 -12.50 -0.09 -11.22
N TYR A 268 -11.37 0.57 -11.52
CA TYR A 268 -11.05 1.86 -10.95
C TYR A 268 -12.08 2.94 -11.31
N ILE A 269 -12.45 3.03 -12.59
CA ILE A 269 -13.47 3.99 -13.08
C ILE A 269 -14.82 3.74 -12.43
N ASP A 270 -15.19 2.47 -12.22
CA ASP A 270 -16.45 2.06 -11.61
C ASP A 270 -16.47 2.26 -10.07
N GLY A 271 -15.35 2.69 -9.48
CA GLY A 271 -15.26 3.08 -8.08
C GLY A 271 -14.70 2.00 -7.14
N ALA A 272 -13.90 1.05 -7.64
CA ALA A 272 -13.18 0.12 -6.78
C ALA A 272 -12.17 0.88 -5.89
N ASP A 273 -12.21 0.60 -4.59
CA ASP A 273 -11.31 1.19 -3.60
C ASP A 273 -9.89 0.60 -3.67
N GLU A 274 -9.75 -0.55 -4.33
CA GLU A 274 -8.52 -1.32 -4.52
C GLU A 274 -8.73 -2.37 -5.61
N VAL A 275 -7.69 -2.68 -6.37
CA VAL A 275 -7.70 -3.73 -7.39
C VAL A 275 -6.69 -4.83 -7.01
N SER A 276 -7.15 -6.07 -6.93
CA SER A 276 -6.33 -7.25 -6.64
C SER A 276 -6.17 -8.14 -7.87
N PHE A 277 -4.92 -8.46 -8.20
CA PHE A 277 -4.57 -9.39 -9.27
C PHE A 277 -4.16 -10.73 -8.67
N LEU A 278 -4.90 -11.79 -9.00
CA LEU A 278 -4.52 -13.16 -8.68
C LEU A 278 -3.70 -13.72 -9.85
N ASN A 279 -2.38 -13.68 -9.69
CA ASN A 279 -1.42 -14.23 -10.62
C ASN A 279 -1.36 -15.74 -10.50
N ILE A 280 -2.09 -16.40 -11.39
CA ILE A 280 -2.17 -17.87 -11.50
C ILE A 280 -1.50 -18.35 -12.79
N THR A 281 -0.57 -17.55 -13.30
CA THR A 281 0.23 -17.89 -14.47
C THR A 281 1.30 -18.92 -14.11
N GLY A 282 1.56 -19.86 -15.03
CA GLY A 282 2.48 -20.98 -14.83
C GLY A 282 3.95 -20.66 -15.13
N PHE A 283 4.40 -19.42 -15.04
CA PHE A 283 5.72 -18.99 -15.54
C PHE A 283 6.89 -19.28 -14.58
N ARG A 284 7.00 -20.53 -14.10
CA ARG A 284 8.04 -20.93 -13.13
C ARG A 284 9.47 -20.98 -13.70
N ALA A 285 9.63 -20.96 -15.02
CA ALA A 285 10.93 -21.08 -15.70
C ALA A 285 11.52 -19.74 -16.19
N PHE A 286 10.76 -18.64 -16.11
CA PHE A 286 11.19 -17.35 -16.63
C PHE A 286 12.08 -16.60 -15.63
N PRO A 287 13.08 -15.83 -16.10
CA PRO A 287 13.77 -14.87 -15.26
C PRO A 287 12.79 -13.87 -14.65
N LEU A 288 13.05 -13.42 -13.41
CA LEU A 288 12.13 -12.56 -12.66
C LEU A 288 11.70 -11.31 -13.43
N GLY A 289 12.64 -10.65 -14.11
CA GLY A 289 12.37 -9.40 -14.86
C GLY A 289 11.45 -9.57 -16.07
N ASP A 290 11.32 -10.80 -16.57
CA ASP A 290 10.57 -11.14 -17.78
C ASP A 290 9.18 -11.69 -17.45
N LEU A 291 8.79 -11.73 -16.17
CA LEU A 291 7.48 -12.19 -15.77
C LEU A 291 6.38 -11.28 -16.37
N PRO A 292 5.47 -11.81 -17.21
CA PRO A 292 4.43 -11.00 -17.86
C PRO A 292 3.54 -10.23 -16.89
N MET A 293 3.35 -10.75 -15.67
CA MET A 293 2.58 -10.08 -14.62
C MET A 293 3.19 -8.74 -14.17
N LEU A 294 4.51 -8.58 -14.26
CA LEU A 294 5.16 -7.31 -13.96
C LEU A 294 4.74 -6.23 -14.95
N GLU A 295 4.64 -6.58 -16.23
CA GLU A 295 4.20 -5.66 -17.28
C GLU A 295 2.73 -5.27 -17.12
N VAL A 296 1.87 -6.20 -16.70
CA VAL A 296 0.48 -5.89 -16.34
C VAL A 296 0.42 -4.83 -15.25
N LEU A 297 1.21 -4.98 -14.18
CA LEU A 297 1.25 -3.99 -13.09
C LEU A 297 1.83 -2.65 -13.56
N ARG A 298 2.87 -2.67 -14.41
CA ARG A 298 3.47 -1.46 -14.95
C ARG A 298 2.45 -0.67 -15.76
N CYS A 299 1.72 -1.33 -16.65
CA CYS A 299 0.67 -0.72 -17.46
C CYS A 299 -0.55 -0.31 -16.62
N ALA A 300 -0.99 -1.13 -15.66
CA ALA A 300 -2.15 -0.81 -14.81
C ALA A 300 -1.88 0.40 -13.91
N SER A 301 -0.70 0.48 -13.29
CA SER A 301 -0.31 1.58 -12.41
C SER A 301 -0.20 2.94 -13.10
N GLU A 302 -0.17 2.99 -14.43
CA GLU A 302 -0.20 4.24 -15.21
C GLU A 302 -1.61 4.85 -15.31
N LYS A 303 -2.65 4.05 -15.07
CA LYS A 303 -4.06 4.42 -15.24
C LYS A 303 -4.88 4.31 -13.96
N VAL A 304 -4.44 3.48 -13.02
CA VAL A 304 -5.17 3.15 -11.79
C VAL A 304 -4.52 3.82 -10.58
N PHE A 305 -5.21 4.81 -10.01
CA PHE A 305 -4.75 5.62 -8.87
C PHE A 305 -5.41 5.22 -7.55
N VAL A 306 -5.61 3.92 -7.38
CA VAL A 306 -5.99 3.25 -6.13
C VAL A 306 -4.98 2.13 -5.83
N PRO A 307 -4.96 1.57 -4.62
CA PRO A 307 -4.04 0.48 -4.28
C PRO A 307 -4.15 -0.71 -5.22
N LEU A 308 -3.00 -1.26 -5.59
CA LEU A 308 -2.87 -2.49 -6.36
C LEU A 308 -2.29 -3.60 -5.48
N THR A 309 -2.99 -4.72 -5.38
CA THR A 309 -2.51 -5.92 -4.67
C THR A 309 -2.22 -7.01 -5.69
N VAL A 310 -1.12 -7.74 -5.54
CA VAL A 310 -0.82 -8.91 -6.37
C VAL A 310 -0.60 -10.15 -5.51
N GLY A 311 -1.25 -11.25 -5.84
CA GLY A 311 -1.08 -12.54 -5.18
C GLY A 311 -0.65 -13.62 -6.16
N GLY A 312 0.11 -14.61 -5.69
CA GLY A 312 0.56 -15.73 -6.51
C GLY A 312 1.98 -15.54 -7.09
N GLY A 313 2.85 -16.54 -6.83
CA GLY A 313 4.24 -16.54 -7.29
C GLY A 313 5.24 -15.79 -6.40
N ILE A 314 4.79 -15.13 -5.33
CA ILE A 314 5.69 -14.42 -4.39
C ILE A 314 6.28 -15.41 -3.38
N ARG A 315 7.42 -16.00 -3.76
CA ARG A 315 8.17 -16.97 -2.96
C ARG A 315 9.61 -17.06 -3.47
N ASP A 316 10.46 -17.75 -2.72
CA ASP A 316 11.79 -18.14 -3.18
C ASP A 316 11.67 -19.03 -4.42
N PHE A 317 12.48 -18.79 -5.45
CA PHE A 317 12.57 -19.68 -6.62
C PHE A 317 13.94 -19.59 -7.32
N THR A 318 14.20 -20.54 -8.21
CA THR A 318 15.37 -20.54 -9.09
C THR A 318 14.88 -20.58 -10.53
N ASP A 319 15.36 -19.66 -11.36
CA ASP A 319 14.94 -19.56 -12.77
C ASP A 319 15.62 -20.62 -13.66
N GLY A 320 15.26 -20.66 -14.95
CA GLY A 320 15.85 -21.59 -15.92
C GLY A 320 17.34 -21.38 -16.18
N SER A 321 17.92 -20.25 -15.77
CA SER A 321 19.36 -19.97 -15.86
C SER A 321 20.14 -20.43 -14.62
N GLY A 322 19.43 -20.91 -13.58
CA GLY A 322 20.02 -21.32 -12.31
C GLY A 322 20.20 -20.17 -11.31
N ARG A 323 19.69 -18.97 -11.60
CA ARG A 323 19.74 -17.85 -10.66
C ARG A 323 18.68 -18.01 -9.58
N TYR A 324 19.11 -18.00 -8.32
CA TYR A 324 18.22 -17.96 -7.16
C TYR A 324 17.70 -16.55 -6.91
N TYR A 325 16.42 -16.46 -6.57
CA TYR A 325 15.74 -15.25 -6.13
C TYR A 325 15.06 -15.53 -4.79
N SER A 326 15.32 -14.66 -3.81
CA SER A 326 14.58 -14.64 -2.55
C SER A 326 13.17 -14.06 -2.73
N SER A 327 12.23 -14.48 -1.89
CA SER A 327 10.89 -13.90 -1.81
C SER A 327 10.89 -12.38 -1.63
N LEU A 328 11.88 -11.83 -0.91
CA LEU A 328 12.07 -10.39 -0.81
C LEU A 328 12.40 -9.76 -2.16
N GLU A 329 13.34 -10.31 -2.92
CA GLU A 329 13.67 -9.81 -4.28
C GLU A 329 12.47 -9.86 -5.22
N VAL A 330 11.70 -10.97 -5.16
CA VAL A 330 10.48 -11.12 -5.95
C VAL A 330 9.45 -10.05 -5.58
N ALA A 331 9.17 -9.88 -4.29
CA ALA A 331 8.25 -8.85 -3.81
C ALA A 331 8.72 -7.44 -4.17
N SER A 332 10.03 -7.15 -4.01
CA SER A 332 10.63 -5.87 -4.39
C SER A 332 10.41 -5.55 -5.87
N GLU A 333 10.50 -6.54 -6.77
CA GLU A 333 10.25 -6.33 -8.19
C GLU A 333 8.78 -6.07 -8.49
N TYR A 334 7.87 -6.76 -7.81
CA TYR A 334 6.43 -6.48 -7.88
C TYR A 334 6.10 -5.05 -7.40
N PHE A 335 6.68 -4.61 -6.28
CA PHE A 335 6.50 -3.23 -5.79
C PHE A 335 7.04 -2.19 -6.78
N ARG A 336 8.23 -2.40 -7.34
CA ARG A 336 8.80 -1.51 -8.37
C ARG A 336 7.98 -1.47 -9.65
N SER A 337 7.28 -2.57 -9.95
CA SER A 337 6.40 -2.68 -11.12
C SER A 337 5.02 -2.07 -10.90
N GLY A 338 4.66 -1.68 -9.67
CA GLY A 338 3.45 -0.90 -9.38
C GLY A 338 2.52 -1.50 -8.35
N ALA A 339 2.81 -2.69 -7.81
CA ALA A 339 2.06 -3.22 -6.67
C ALA A 339 2.30 -2.35 -5.42
N ASP A 340 1.29 -2.24 -4.58
CA ASP A 340 1.37 -1.63 -3.25
C ASP A 340 1.37 -2.70 -2.14
N LYS A 341 0.80 -3.87 -2.44
CA LYS A 341 0.74 -5.02 -1.54
C LYS A 341 0.99 -6.32 -2.29
N ILE A 342 1.56 -7.28 -1.57
CA ILE A 342 1.74 -8.65 -2.03
C ILE A 342 0.91 -9.60 -1.17
N SER A 343 0.30 -10.60 -1.79
CA SER A 343 -0.49 -11.62 -1.11
C SER A 343 0.26 -12.95 -1.07
N ILE A 344 0.44 -13.48 0.14
CA ILE A 344 1.11 -14.76 0.43
C ILE A 344 0.05 -15.81 0.78
N GLY A 345 0.03 -16.91 0.02
CA GLY A 345 -0.84 -18.08 0.25
C GLY A 345 -0.10 -19.21 0.99
N SER A 346 0.27 -20.26 0.27
CA SER A 346 0.90 -21.49 0.78
C SER A 346 2.06 -21.26 1.76
N ASP A 347 2.96 -20.30 1.49
CA ASP A 347 4.12 -20.03 2.35
C ASP A 347 3.70 -19.50 3.75
N ALA A 348 2.53 -18.86 3.85
CA ALA A 348 2.00 -18.42 5.13
C ALA A 348 1.58 -19.59 6.03
N VAL A 349 1.08 -20.69 5.45
CA VAL A 349 0.74 -21.90 6.18
C VAL A 349 2.02 -22.52 6.77
N PHE A 350 3.06 -22.69 5.95
CA PHE A 350 4.35 -23.22 6.42
C PHE A 350 5.01 -22.33 7.47
N ALA A 351 4.95 -21.01 7.32
CA ALA A 351 5.44 -20.08 8.31
C ALA A 351 4.70 -20.21 9.66
N ALA A 352 3.36 -20.38 9.61
CA ALA A 352 2.54 -20.58 10.80
C ALA A 352 2.84 -21.93 11.48
N GLU A 353 2.99 -23.01 10.72
CA GLU A 353 3.35 -24.34 11.26
C GLU A 353 4.72 -24.31 11.96
N ALA A 354 5.73 -23.71 11.32
CA ALA A 354 7.06 -23.57 11.90
C ALA A 354 7.04 -22.72 13.20
N TYR A 355 6.23 -21.66 13.22
CA TYR A 355 6.05 -20.85 14.42
C TYR A 355 5.33 -21.62 15.54
N LEU A 356 4.29 -22.38 15.23
CA LEU A 356 3.55 -23.16 16.23
C LEU A 356 4.41 -24.27 16.86
N GLN A 357 5.37 -24.83 16.11
CA GLN A 357 6.29 -25.85 16.62
C GLN A 357 7.35 -25.28 17.58
N THR A 358 7.79 -24.05 17.34
CA THR A 358 8.98 -23.48 18.02
C THR A 358 8.66 -22.33 18.97
N GLY A 359 7.53 -21.65 18.78
CA GLY A 359 7.19 -20.37 19.42
C GLY A 359 8.07 -19.19 18.97
N VAL A 360 8.93 -19.38 17.97
CA VAL A 360 9.96 -18.39 17.59
C VAL A 360 9.83 -18.00 16.12
N LYS A 361 9.90 -16.70 15.86
CA LYS A 361 10.02 -16.11 14.53
C LYS A 361 11.38 -16.45 13.92
N THR A 362 11.39 -17.16 12.79
CA THR A 362 12.63 -17.62 12.14
C THR A 362 13.43 -16.50 11.49
N GLY A 363 12.77 -15.39 11.16
CA GLY A 363 13.28 -14.31 10.33
C GLY A 363 13.49 -14.67 8.86
N LYS A 364 13.05 -15.87 8.43
CA LYS A 364 13.33 -16.44 7.10
C LYS A 364 12.09 -16.61 6.24
N SER A 365 10.88 -16.58 6.79
CA SER A 365 9.67 -16.69 5.96
C SER A 365 9.48 -15.47 5.06
N SER A 366 8.76 -15.63 3.94
CA SER A 366 8.43 -14.48 3.07
C SER A 366 7.70 -13.38 3.85
N LEU A 367 6.81 -13.76 4.77
CA LEU A 367 6.10 -12.84 5.67
C LEU A 367 7.09 -11.96 6.46
N GLU A 368 8.07 -12.57 7.11
CA GLU A 368 9.04 -11.86 7.95
C GLU A 368 10.02 -11.02 7.13
N GLN A 369 10.51 -11.54 6.02
CA GLN A 369 11.47 -10.83 5.17
C GLN A 369 10.83 -9.57 4.55
N ILE A 370 9.64 -9.70 3.99
CA ILE A 370 8.96 -8.61 3.27
C ILE A 370 8.45 -7.56 4.25
N SER A 371 7.78 -7.98 5.35
CA SER A 371 7.25 -7.03 6.34
C SER A 371 8.34 -6.27 7.08
N ARG A 372 9.54 -6.83 7.26
CA ARG A 372 10.67 -6.12 7.86
C ARG A 372 11.12 -4.92 7.02
N VAL A 373 11.04 -5.02 5.69
CA VAL A 373 11.52 -3.97 4.77
C VAL A 373 10.40 -2.99 4.42
N TYR A 374 9.21 -3.50 4.10
CA TYR A 374 8.10 -2.70 3.57
C TYR A 374 6.98 -2.43 4.60
N GLY A 375 7.09 -3.00 5.80
CA GLY A 375 6.09 -2.93 6.85
C GLY A 375 4.98 -3.97 6.70
N ASN A 376 4.28 -4.25 7.79
CA ASN A 376 3.15 -5.20 7.82
C ASN A 376 2.05 -4.83 6.82
N GLN A 377 1.88 -3.55 6.54
CA GLN A 377 0.89 -3.03 5.61
C GLN A 377 1.07 -3.48 4.16
N ALA A 378 2.27 -3.93 3.79
CA ALA A 378 2.61 -4.37 2.44
C ALA A 378 2.32 -5.86 2.21
N VAL A 379 2.04 -6.64 3.27
CA VAL A 379 1.87 -8.09 3.21
C VAL A 379 0.43 -8.46 3.56
N VAL A 380 -0.24 -9.15 2.63
CA VAL A 380 -1.57 -9.74 2.79
C VAL A 380 -1.42 -11.26 2.89
N VAL A 381 -2.19 -11.90 3.75
CA VAL A 381 -2.24 -13.37 3.82
C VAL A 381 -3.53 -13.85 3.15
N SER A 382 -3.39 -14.66 2.11
CA SER A 382 -4.52 -15.36 1.48
C SER A 382 -4.75 -16.66 2.24
N ILE A 383 -5.91 -16.79 2.87
CA ILE A 383 -6.28 -17.98 3.64
C ILE A 383 -7.42 -18.67 2.91
N ASP A 384 -7.24 -19.96 2.63
CA ASP A 384 -8.25 -20.83 2.02
C ASP A 384 -8.76 -21.85 3.05
N PRO A 385 -9.77 -21.48 3.88
CA PRO A 385 -10.26 -22.33 4.95
C PRO A 385 -11.37 -23.27 4.48
N ARG A 386 -11.32 -24.51 4.94
CA ARG A 386 -12.41 -25.50 4.82
C ARG A 386 -13.00 -25.79 6.19
N ARG A 387 -14.33 -25.65 6.31
CA ARG A 387 -15.05 -25.96 7.56
C ARG A 387 -14.98 -27.46 7.85
N VAL A 388 -14.66 -27.81 9.09
CA VAL A 388 -14.69 -29.17 9.63
C VAL A 388 -15.55 -29.18 10.90
N TYR A 389 -16.63 -29.95 10.88
CA TYR A 389 -17.57 -30.09 12.00
C TYR A 389 -17.02 -31.02 13.08
N VAL A 390 -17.30 -30.71 14.35
CA VAL A 390 -16.93 -31.49 15.53
C VAL A 390 -18.04 -31.45 16.59
N LYS A 391 -18.26 -32.52 17.35
CA LYS A 391 -19.37 -32.57 18.32
C LYS A 391 -19.06 -31.80 19.60
N SER A 392 -17.79 -31.75 19.98
CA SER A 392 -17.30 -31.05 21.17
C SER A 392 -16.05 -30.21 20.82
N PRO A 393 -15.80 -29.08 21.50
CA PRO A 393 -14.56 -28.32 21.37
C PRO A 393 -13.29 -29.13 21.61
N ASP A 394 -13.37 -30.19 22.42
CA ASP A 394 -12.21 -31.00 22.83
C ASP A 394 -11.82 -32.10 21.84
N GLU A 395 -12.59 -32.30 20.75
CA GLU A 395 -12.28 -33.33 19.73
C GLU A 395 -11.02 -33.01 18.91
N VAL A 396 -10.63 -31.74 18.88
CA VAL A 396 -9.44 -31.26 18.17
C VAL A 396 -8.64 -30.33 19.05
N GLN A 397 -7.32 -30.34 18.88
CA GLN A 397 -6.42 -29.40 19.58
C GLN A 397 -6.57 -27.94 19.12
N PHE A 398 -7.36 -27.69 18.07
CA PHE A 398 -7.52 -26.38 17.46
C PHE A 398 -8.72 -25.64 18.05
N ARG A 399 -8.64 -24.31 18.04
CA ARG A 399 -9.76 -23.47 18.48
C ARG A 399 -10.99 -23.73 17.60
N THR A 400 -12.06 -24.17 18.25
CA THR A 400 -13.36 -24.36 17.61
C THR A 400 -14.26 -23.14 17.84
N VAL A 401 -15.31 -23.03 17.04
CA VAL A 401 -16.39 -22.05 17.19
C VAL A 401 -17.74 -22.76 17.17
N LYS A 402 -18.68 -22.28 17.97
CA LYS A 402 -20.06 -22.77 17.92
C LYS A 402 -20.70 -22.35 16.60
N VAL A 403 -21.27 -23.29 15.85
CA VAL A 403 -21.91 -23.00 14.56
C VAL A 403 -23.37 -22.58 14.75
N SER A 404 -23.86 -21.68 13.89
CA SER A 404 -25.27 -21.27 13.88
C SER A 404 -26.20 -22.34 13.32
N SER A 405 -25.67 -23.22 12.47
CA SER A 405 -26.40 -24.32 11.84
C SER A 405 -25.63 -25.61 12.10
N LYS A 406 -26.33 -26.61 12.67
CA LYS A 406 -25.74 -27.89 13.03
C LYS A 406 -25.11 -28.57 11.81
N GLY A 407 -24.05 -29.33 12.06
CA GLY A 407 -23.44 -30.18 11.04
C GLY A 407 -24.36 -31.33 10.60
N PRO A 408 -23.99 -32.05 9.53
CA PRO A 408 -24.80 -33.14 8.98
C PRO A 408 -25.16 -34.24 9.98
N LEU A 409 -24.38 -34.42 11.04
CA LEU A 409 -24.58 -35.42 12.10
C LEU A 409 -25.01 -34.76 13.43
N GLY A 410 -25.44 -33.50 13.40
CA GLY A 410 -25.88 -32.77 14.59
C GLY A 410 -24.75 -32.06 15.34
N GLU A 411 -23.55 -31.95 14.77
CA GLU A 411 -22.40 -31.26 15.37
C GLU A 411 -22.72 -29.79 15.66
N GLU A 412 -22.37 -29.32 16.86
CA GLU A 412 -22.64 -27.93 17.29
C GLU A 412 -21.41 -27.02 17.18
N TYR A 413 -20.25 -27.58 16.83
CA TYR A 413 -19.00 -26.85 16.73
C TYR A 413 -18.32 -27.12 15.39
N ALA A 414 -17.45 -26.20 14.98
CA ALA A 414 -16.58 -26.38 13.83
C ALA A 414 -15.25 -25.65 14.03
N TRP A 415 -14.23 -26.09 13.30
CA TRP A 415 -13.01 -25.32 13.07
C TRP A 415 -12.78 -25.19 11.56
N TYR A 416 -11.80 -24.38 11.17
CA TYR A 416 -11.50 -24.09 9.79
C TYR A 416 -10.09 -24.54 9.46
N GLN A 417 -9.99 -25.65 8.72
CA GLN A 417 -8.72 -26.22 8.27
C GLN A 417 -8.23 -25.44 7.06
N CYS A 418 -7.02 -24.88 7.14
CA CYS A 418 -6.41 -24.18 6.02
C CYS A 418 -5.83 -25.16 5.00
N THR A 419 -5.94 -24.84 3.70
CA THR A 419 -5.30 -25.59 2.61
C THR A 419 -4.03 -24.88 2.10
N VAL A 420 -3.17 -25.63 1.41
CA VAL A 420 -1.89 -25.17 0.82
C VAL A 420 -1.94 -25.22 -0.68
#